data_AF-A0A537P2M7-F1
#
_entry.id   AF-A0A537P2M7-F1
#
_cell.length_a   1.000
_cell.length_b   1.000
_cell.length_c   1.000
_cell.angle_alpha   90.00
_cell.angle_beta   90.00
_cell.angle_gamma   90.00
#
_symmetry.space_group_name_H-M   'P 1'
#
loop_
_entity.id
_entity.type
_entity.pdbx_description
1 polymer ?
#
loop_
_entity_poly.entity_id
_entity_poly.type
_entity_poly.pdbx_seq_one_letter_code
_entity_poly.pdbx_strand_id
1 'polypeptide(L)'
;MGCLWPGCESDLWRLWPAEFVHTGTEPDFWSADEAITVRFHGLTQNVENEVARARLRADGDDACERFLGRLQPPLDDGSTFTQAEAGLLEAALVTYRHAVDPISFAGAPTGAAGGPDGSNAWAIAASRTESGKPILASDPHRALTTPSLRYIVGLHAPGLDLVGGGEPMQPGISIGHNGTAAFGLTIFPADQEDPV
;
A
#
# COMPACT_ATOMS: atom_id res chain seq x y z
N MET A 1 -27.89 -7.75 2.07
CA MET A 1 -27.11 -9.02 1.98
C MET A 1 -27.80 -9.93 0.96
N GLY A 2 -27.14 -10.29 -0.13
CA GLY A 2 -27.70 -11.17 -1.15
C GLY A 2 -26.58 -11.96 -1.82
N CYS A 3 -26.33 -13.16 -1.31
CA CYS A 3 -25.35 -14.06 -1.88
C CYS A 3 -25.99 -14.75 -3.09
N LEU A 4 -25.45 -14.51 -4.29
CA LEU A 4 -26.01 -15.00 -5.56
C LEU A 4 -25.76 -16.50 -5.81
N TRP A 5 -25.16 -17.21 -4.85
CA TRP A 5 -24.81 -18.62 -4.97
C TRP A 5 -25.85 -19.53 -4.29
N PRO A 6 -26.31 -20.61 -4.94
CA PRO A 6 -27.22 -21.58 -4.32
C PRO A 6 -26.60 -22.19 -3.05
N GLY A 7 -27.27 -22.05 -1.90
CA GLY A 7 -26.85 -22.61 -0.60
C GLY A 7 -26.27 -21.61 0.42
N CYS A 8 -26.28 -20.32 0.09
CA CYS A 8 -25.68 -19.25 0.91
C CYS A 8 -26.68 -18.58 1.89
N GLU A 9 -27.79 -19.25 2.18
CA GLU A 9 -28.88 -18.71 2.99
C GLU A 9 -28.80 -19.31 4.41
N SER A 10 -28.11 -18.62 5.33
CA SER A 10 -28.51 -18.44 6.76
C SER A 10 -27.39 -18.23 7.80
N ASP A 11 -26.10 -18.26 7.47
CA ASP A 11 -25.02 -18.13 8.49
C ASP A 11 -23.82 -17.26 8.03
N LEU A 12 -24.06 -16.18 7.28
CA LEU A 12 -22.98 -15.34 6.75
C LEU A 12 -22.05 -14.76 7.83
N TRP A 13 -22.54 -14.56 9.06
CA TRP A 13 -21.74 -14.10 10.20
C TRP A 13 -20.63 -15.08 10.60
N ARG A 14 -20.76 -16.39 10.29
CA ARG A 14 -19.71 -17.38 10.56
C ARG A 14 -18.51 -17.26 9.61
N LEU A 15 -18.68 -16.54 8.49
CA LEU A 15 -17.64 -16.25 7.53
C LEU A 15 -17.00 -14.87 7.77
N TRP A 16 -17.48 -14.11 8.76
CA TRP A 16 -16.90 -12.80 9.05
C TRP A 16 -15.51 -12.98 9.68
N PRO A 17 -14.55 -12.12 9.30
CA PRO A 17 -13.29 -12.01 10.04
C PRO A 17 -13.55 -11.80 11.55
N ALA A 18 -12.72 -12.43 12.38
CA ALA A 18 -12.96 -12.54 13.82
C ALA A 18 -13.05 -11.19 14.54
N GLU A 19 -12.45 -10.15 13.97
CA GLU A 19 -12.52 -8.78 14.47
C GLU A 19 -13.95 -8.22 14.43
N PHE A 20 -14.74 -8.45 13.38
CA PHE A 20 -16.12 -7.94 13.28
C PHE A 20 -16.99 -8.50 14.40
N VAL A 21 -16.77 -9.77 14.73
CA VAL A 21 -17.43 -10.44 15.86
C VAL A 21 -16.99 -9.85 17.19
N HIS A 22 -15.69 -9.57 17.37
CA HIS A 22 -15.15 -9.01 18.61
C HIS A 22 -15.56 -7.55 18.84
N THR A 23 -15.64 -6.73 17.80
CA THR A 23 -15.97 -5.31 17.88
C THR A 23 -17.47 -5.05 17.85
N GLY A 24 -18.28 -6.05 17.48
CA GLY A 24 -19.71 -5.87 17.26
C GLY A 24 -20.02 -4.95 16.07
N THR A 25 -19.09 -4.82 15.12
CA THR A 25 -19.27 -4.06 13.89
C THR A 25 -19.69 -4.99 12.75
N GLU A 26 -20.43 -4.46 11.77
CA GLU A 26 -20.79 -5.20 10.56
C GLU A 26 -19.99 -4.67 9.37
N PRO A 27 -19.60 -5.53 8.40
CA PRO A 27 -19.00 -5.07 7.16
C PRO A 27 -20.02 -4.28 6.33
N ASP A 28 -19.59 -3.14 5.77
CA ASP A 28 -20.41 -2.32 4.87
C ASP A 28 -19.98 -2.48 3.40
N PHE A 29 -20.89 -2.16 2.48
CA PHE A 29 -20.59 -2.15 1.05
C PHE A 29 -19.84 -0.88 0.69
N TRP A 30 -18.83 -1.04 -0.16
CA TRP A 30 -18.15 0.10 -0.74
C TRP A 30 -19.06 0.81 -1.73
N SER A 31 -19.20 2.11 -1.56
CA SER A 31 -19.65 3.01 -2.60
C SER A 31 -18.51 3.31 -3.59
N ALA A 32 -18.90 3.70 -4.82
CA ALA A 32 -17.92 4.14 -5.82
C ALA A 32 -17.12 5.37 -5.33
N ASP A 33 -17.78 6.26 -4.58
CA ASP A 33 -17.16 7.45 -4.02
C ASP A 33 -16.11 7.10 -2.95
N GLU A 34 -16.35 6.08 -2.11
CA GLU A 34 -15.35 5.59 -1.15
C GLU A 34 -14.16 4.96 -1.84
N ALA A 35 -14.37 4.18 -2.90
CA ALA A 35 -13.26 3.61 -3.68
C ALA A 35 -12.35 4.70 -4.29
N ILE A 36 -12.90 5.87 -4.62
CA ILE A 36 -12.15 7.02 -5.14
C ILE A 36 -11.56 7.86 -4.01
N THR A 37 -12.24 7.95 -2.86
CA THR A 37 -11.87 8.79 -1.72
C THR A 37 -10.83 8.15 -0.81
N VAL A 38 -10.74 6.82 -0.77
CA VAL A 38 -9.68 6.09 -0.06
C VAL A 38 -8.35 6.35 -0.78
N ARG A 39 -7.70 7.47 -0.41
CA ARG A 39 -6.56 8.08 -1.10
C ARG A 39 -5.22 7.38 -0.88
N PHE A 40 -5.18 6.07 -0.61
CA PHE A 40 -3.91 5.34 -0.62
C PHE A 40 -3.45 4.93 -2.03
N HIS A 41 -4.08 5.47 -3.08
CA HIS A 41 -3.64 5.33 -4.47
C HIS A 41 -2.49 6.28 -4.85
N GLY A 42 -2.15 7.25 -4.01
CA GLY A 42 -0.85 7.90 -4.10
C GLY A 42 0.19 6.94 -3.54
N LEU A 43 1.18 6.58 -4.35
CA LEU A 43 2.38 5.94 -3.82
C LEU A 43 3.12 7.01 -3.02
N THR A 44 2.72 7.16 -1.76
CA THR A 44 3.16 8.23 -0.87
C THR A 44 4.12 7.67 0.15
N GLN A 45 5.42 7.81 -0.10
CA GLN A 45 6.47 7.39 0.84
C GLN A 45 7.74 8.25 0.74
N ASN A 46 7.75 9.28 -0.11
CA ASN A 46 8.91 10.15 -0.25
C ASN A 46 8.65 11.62 0.08
N VAL A 47 7.44 12.03 0.45
CA VAL A 47 7.11 13.42 0.82
C VAL A 47 7.98 13.96 1.94
N GLU A 48 8.35 13.13 2.91
CA GLU A 48 9.31 13.53 3.96
C GLU A 48 10.70 13.83 3.37
N ASN A 49 11.15 13.01 2.42
CA ASN A 49 12.40 13.23 1.70
C ASN A 49 12.30 14.50 0.83
N GLU A 50 11.15 14.76 0.22
CA GLU A 50 10.94 15.94 -0.60
C GLU A 50 10.89 17.24 0.21
N VAL A 51 10.23 17.23 1.37
CA VAL A 51 10.24 18.40 2.24
C VAL A 51 11.65 18.65 2.79
N ALA A 52 12.40 17.59 3.11
CA ALA A 52 13.81 17.71 3.46
C ALA A 52 14.65 18.28 2.30
N ARG A 53 14.39 17.84 1.06
CA ARG A 53 15.03 18.35 -0.16
C ARG A 53 14.72 19.84 -0.37
N ALA A 54 13.46 20.24 -0.24
CA ALA A 54 13.02 21.63 -0.36
C ALA A 54 13.69 22.55 0.67
N ARG A 55 13.83 22.10 1.93
CA ARG A 55 14.57 22.83 2.97
C ARG A 55 16.03 23.07 2.60
N LEU A 56 16.72 22.02 2.17
CA LEU A 56 18.15 22.10 1.83
C LEU A 56 18.37 23.01 0.61
N ARG A 57 17.49 22.95 -0.40
CA ARG A 57 17.50 23.91 -1.52
C ARG A 57 17.22 25.35 -1.06
N ALA A 58 16.31 25.58 -0.11
CA ALA A 58 16.03 26.90 0.45
C ALA A 58 17.18 27.49 1.29
N ASP A 59 18.01 26.63 1.88
CA ASP A 59 19.27 27.01 2.53
C ASP A 59 20.42 27.28 1.54
N GLY A 60 20.21 27.02 0.24
CA GLY A 60 21.24 27.11 -0.80
C GLY A 60 22.24 25.94 -0.77
N ASP A 61 21.88 24.83 -0.13
CA ASP A 61 22.71 23.63 -0.02
C ASP A 61 22.28 22.53 -1.01
N ASP A 62 22.74 22.66 -2.25
CA ASP A 62 22.56 21.64 -3.28
C ASP A 62 23.40 20.36 -3.02
N ALA A 63 24.13 20.29 -1.90
CA ALA A 63 24.90 19.09 -1.55
C ALA A 63 24.05 17.85 -1.36
N CYS A 64 22.79 18.01 -0.94
CA CYS A 64 21.91 16.88 -0.68
C CYS A 64 21.64 16.04 -1.95
N GLU A 65 21.59 16.70 -3.12
CA GLU A 65 21.45 16.07 -4.44
C GLU A 65 22.64 15.16 -4.82
N ARG A 66 23.74 15.22 -4.07
CA ARG A 66 24.89 14.31 -4.26
C ARG A 66 24.72 12.98 -3.53
N PHE A 67 23.87 12.94 -2.50
CA PHE A 67 23.63 11.73 -1.69
C PHE A 67 22.39 10.97 -2.13
N LEU A 68 21.52 11.58 -2.92
CA LEU A 68 20.42 10.89 -3.60
C LEU A 68 21.03 9.99 -4.68
N GLY A 69 20.86 8.67 -4.53
CA GLY A 69 21.25 7.71 -5.55
C GLY A 69 20.50 8.00 -6.84
N ARG A 70 21.13 8.70 -7.78
CA ARG A 70 20.49 9.10 -9.04
C ARG A 70 20.20 7.86 -9.88
N LEU A 71 18.97 7.38 -9.80
CA LEU A 71 18.39 6.45 -10.77
C LEU A 71 17.65 7.19 -11.89
N GLN A 72 17.52 8.52 -11.76
CA GLN A 72 16.92 9.40 -12.76
C GLN A 72 17.99 10.28 -13.45
N PRO A 73 17.76 10.70 -14.71
CA PRO A 73 18.64 11.65 -15.37
C PRO A 73 18.71 12.96 -14.58
N PRO A 74 19.87 13.68 -14.60
CA PRO A 74 19.96 14.99 -14.00
C PRO A 74 18.93 15.91 -14.66
N LEU A 75 17.91 16.31 -13.89
CA LEU A 75 16.94 17.32 -14.26
C LEU A 75 17.35 18.60 -13.55
N ASP A 76 17.68 19.62 -14.34
CA ASP A 76 17.67 21.01 -13.87
C ASP A 76 16.36 21.60 -14.37
N ASP A 77 15.33 21.52 -13.52
CA ASP A 77 14.00 22.07 -13.80
C ASP A 77 13.91 23.56 -13.48
N GLY A 78 15.00 24.17 -12.99
CA GLY A 78 15.03 25.56 -12.54
C GLY A 78 14.17 25.82 -11.30
N SER A 79 13.71 24.79 -10.61
CA SER A 79 12.92 24.93 -9.37
C SER A 79 13.80 25.49 -8.26
N THR A 80 13.28 26.50 -7.56
CA THR A 80 13.92 27.09 -6.38
C THR A 80 12.91 27.16 -5.26
N PHE A 81 13.31 26.80 -4.04
CA PHE A 81 12.47 26.93 -2.87
C PHE A 81 12.92 28.12 -2.03
N THR A 82 11.98 28.97 -1.62
CA THR A 82 12.22 29.95 -0.57
C THR A 82 12.04 29.31 0.80
N GLN A 83 12.63 29.94 1.83
CA GLN A 83 12.43 29.53 3.22
C GLN A 83 10.96 29.55 3.66
N ALA A 84 10.17 30.48 3.09
CA ALA A 84 8.74 30.56 3.38
C ALA A 84 7.98 29.37 2.80
N GLU A 85 8.30 28.95 1.57
CA GLU A 85 7.69 27.78 0.92
C GLU A 85 8.09 26.48 1.63
N ALA A 86 9.37 26.31 1.97
CA ALA A 86 9.83 25.16 2.76
C ALA A 86 9.13 25.09 4.14
N GLY A 87 8.91 26.24 4.78
CA GLY A 87 8.14 26.33 6.03
C GLY A 87 6.67 25.92 5.90
N LEU A 88 6.03 26.23 4.77
CA LEU A 88 4.66 25.81 4.49
C LEU A 88 4.56 24.29 4.27
N LEU A 89 5.51 23.71 3.52
CA LEU A 89 5.56 22.26 3.30
C LEU A 89 5.72 21.48 4.60
N GLU A 90 6.53 21.99 5.52
CA GLU A 90 6.72 21.40 6.85
C GLU A 90 5.47 21.47 7.72
N ALA A 91 4.74 22.57 7.67
CA ALA A 91 3.45 22.67 8.33
C ALA A 91 2.43 21.68 7.75
N ALA A 92 2.44 21.50 6.42
CA ALA A 92 1.61 20.50 5.75
C ALA A 92 2.00 19.06 6.14
N LEU A 93 3.30 18.81 6.36
CA LEU A 93 3.81 17.50 6.73
C LEU A 93 3.25 17.00 8.07
N VAL A 94 2.97 17.90 9.02
CA VAL A 94 2.29 17.55 10.27
C VAL A 94 0.90 16.98 9.99
N THR A 95 0.14 17.61 9.08
CA THR A 95 -1.19 17.13 8.70
C THR A 95 -1.09 15.79 7.96
N TYR A 96 -0.11 15.64 7.07
CA TYR A 96 0.15 14.39 6.38
C TYR A 96 0.44 13.25 7.36
N ARG A 97 1.35 13.43 8.32
CA ARG A 97 1.66 12.43 9.36
C ARG A 97 0.43 12.02 10.15
N HIS A 98 -0.39 12.98 10.57
CA HIS A 98 -1.65 12.66 11.24
C HIS A 98 -2.63 11.84 10.40
N ALA A 99 -2.54 11.93 9.07
CA ALA A 99 -3.40 11.16 8.16
C ALA A 99 -2.85 9.75 7.87
N VAL A 100 -1.53 9.54 7.89
CA VAL A 100 -0.91 8.27 7.46
C VAL A 100 -0.29 7.45 8.59
N ASP A 101 0.03 8.07 9.72
CA ASP A 101 0.66 7.37 10.84
C ASP A 101 -0.30 6.32 11.44
N PRO A 102 0.22 5.15 11.85
CA PRO A 102 -0.58 4.15 12.52
C PRO A 102 -1.28 4.72 13.76
N ILE A 103 -2.55 4.36 13.94
CA ILE A 103 -3.30 4.70 15.15
C ILE A 103 -2.57 4.08 16.35
N SER A 104 -2.11 4.92 17.26
CA SER A 104 -1.44 4.53 18.48
C SER A 104 -2.37 4.76 19.68
N PHE A 105 -2.53 3.73 20.51
CA PHE A 105 -3.34 3.80 21.72
C PHE A 105 -2.45 4.05 22.94
N ALA A 106 -2.92 4.88 23.87
CA ALA A 106 -2.19 5.17 25.11
C ALA A 106 -1.88 3.88 25.89
N GLY A 107 -0.60 3.64 26.17
CA GLY A 107 -0.14 2.45 26.91
C GLY A 107 0.06 1.19 26.05
N ALA A 108 -0.21 1.23 24.75
CA ALA A 108 0.23 0.18 23.84
C ALA A 108 1.77 0.19 23.75
N PRO A 109 2.44 -0.97 23.66
CA PRO A 109 3.85 -0.99 23.30
C PRO A 109 3.98 -0.23 21.99
N THR A 110 4.83 0.80 21.95
CA THR A 110 5.28 1.39 20.70
C THR A 110 6.15 0.33 20.04
N GLY A 111 5.51 -0.65 19.38
CA GLY A 111 6.19 -1.51 18.43
C GLY A 111 6.91 -0.55 17.50
N ALA A 112 8.23 -0.65 17.45
CA ALA A 112 9.03 0.20 16.60
C ALA A 112 8.39 0.15 15.21
N ALA A 113 7.89 1.30 14.74
CA ALA A 113 7.64 1.52 13.33
C ALA A 113 9.03 1.47 12.67
N GLY A 114 9.55 0.25 12.49
CA GLY A 114 10.80 0.01 11.82
C GLY A 114 10.59 0.32 10.36
N GLY A 115 11.48 1.13 9.79
CA GLY A 115 11.46 1.56 8.40
C GLY A 115 11.50 0.41 7.39
N PRO A 116 11.71 0.75 6.11
CA PRO A 116 11.05 0.16 4.95
C PRO A 116 10.93 -1.36 5.03
N ASP A 117 9.68 -1.81 5.03
CA ASP A 117 9.31 -3.19 4.86
C ASP A 117 9.91 -3.71 3.53
N GLY A 118 10.62 -4.84 3.58
CA GLY A 118 11.15 -5.48 2.38
C GLY A 118 10.03 -6.10 1.53
N SER A 119 10.39 -6.60 0.35
CA SER A 119 9.49 -7.46 -0.40
C SER A 119 10.30 -8.29 -1.38
N ASN A 120 9.87 -9.53 -1.59
CA ASN A 120 10.47 -10.42 -2.58
C ASN A 120 9.43 -10.77 -3.66
N ALA A 121 9.86 -10.75 -4.92
CA ALA A 121 9.04 -11.21 -6.04
C ALA A 121 9.91 -11.96 -7.06
N TRP A 122 9.58 -13.23 -7.30
CA TRP A 122 10.31 -14.12 -8.20
C TRP A 122 9.35 -14.71 -9.22
N ALA A 123 9.70 -14.60 -10.51
CA ALA A 123 8.99 -15.25 -11.61
C ALA A 123 9.94 -16.21 -12.34
N ILE A 124 9.54 -17.48 -12.42
CA ILE A 124 10.32 -18.53 -13.09
C ILE A 124 9.54 -18.97 -14.33
N ALA A 125 10.19 -18.85 -15.49
CA ALA A 125 9.63 -19.31 -16.75
C ALA A 125 9.40 -20.83 -16.75
N ALA A 126 8.35 -21.29 -17.41
CA ALA A 126 7.99 -22.70 -17.54
C ALA A 126 9.17 -23.60 -17.96
N SER A 127 10.00 -23.13 -18.90
CA SER A 127 11.19 -23.84 -19.42
C SER A 127 12.29 -24.08 -18.38
N ARG A 128 12.20 -23.45 -17.20
CA ARG A 128 13.13 -23.59 -16.08
C ARG A 128 12.52 -24.38 -14.92
N THR A 129 11.38 -25.03 -15.12
CA THR A 129 10.67 -25.81 -14.09
C THR A 129 10.50 -27.26 -14.55
N GLU A 130 10.54 -28.21 -13.61
CA GLU A 130 10.29 -29.63 -13.90
C GLU A 130 8.85 -29.88 -14.38
N SER A 131 7.89 -29.13 -13.84
CA SER A 131 6.47 -29.27 -14.19
C SER A 131 6.11 -28.73 -15.58
N GLY A 132 7.00 -27.96 -16.21
CA GLY A 132 6.71 -27.21 -17.43
C GLY A 132 5.69 -26.08 -17.26
N LYS A 133 5.39 -25.64 -16.02
CA LYS A 133 4.48 -24.54 -15.70
C LYS A 133 5.24 -23.37 -15.06
N PRO A 134 4.87 -22.10 -15.34
CA PRO A 134 5.51 -20.97 -14.70
C PRO A 134 5.26 -20.97 -13.18
N ILE A 135 6.21 -20.44 -12.41
CA ILE A 135 6.09 -20.27 -10.96
C ILE A 135 6.21 -18.78 -10.64
N LEU A 136 5.28 -18.27 -9.83
CA LEU A 136 5.34 -16.94 -9.21
C LEU A 136 5.44 -17.12 -7.69
N ALA A 137 6.45 -16.52 -7.08
CA ALA A 137 6.56 -16.39 -5.63
C ALA A 137 6.54 -14.90 -5.27
N SER A 138 5.50 -14.47 -4.56
CA SER A 138 5.33 -13.10 -4.08
C SER A 138 5.26 -13.12 -2.56
N ASP A 139 6.16 -12.38 -1.92
CA ASP A 139 6.38 -12.35 -0.48
C ASP A 139 6.57 -10.88 -0.03
N PRO A 140 5.47 -10.11 0.06
CA PRO A 140 5.50 -8.74 0.54
C PRO A 140 5.68 -8.73 2.06
N HIS A 141 6.70 -8.04 2.57
CA HIS A 141 6.83 -7.84 4.01
C HIS A 141 5.96 -6.65 4.38
N ARG A 142 5.15 -6.81 5.42
CA ARG A 142 4.36 -5.72 6.01
C ARG A 142 4.32 -5.90 7.52
N ALA A 143 4.38 -4.79 8.24
CA ALA A 143 4.10 -4.79 9.68
C ALA A 143 2.76 -5.50 9.98
N LEU A 144 2.78 -6.39 10.97
CA LEU A 144 1.57 -7.05 11.45
C LEU A 144 0.76 -6.06 12.30
N THR A 145 -0.41 -5.69 11.81
CA THR A 145 -1.35 -4.78 12.48
C THR A 145 -2.57 -5.54 13.00
N THR A 146 -3.33 -4.91 13.90
CA THR A 146 -4.67 -5.35 14.29
C THR A 146 -5.64 -4.20 14.02
N PRO A 147 -6.60 -4.35 13.09
CA PRO A 147 -6.88 -5.54 12.27
C PRO A 147 -5.76 -5.88 11.27
N SER A 148 -5.77 -7.13 10.77
CA SER A 148 -4.78 -7.58 9.77
C SER A 148 -4.88 -6.72 8.52
N LEU A 149 -3.72 -6.36 7.96
CA LEU A 149 -3.68 -5.66 6.68
C LEU A 149 -4.21 -6.52 5.53
N ARG A 150 -4.08 -7.86 5.58
CA ARG A 150 -4.51 -8.71 4.48
C ARG A 150 -5.31 -9.91 4.95
N TYR A 151 -6.35 -10.22 4.19
CA TYR A 151 -7.12 -11.46 4.26
C TYR A 151 -7.02 -12.18 2.93
N ILE A 152 -6.84 -13.50 2.98
CA ILE A 152 -6.97 -14.33 1.78
C ILE A 152 -8.45 -14.57 1.53
N VAL A 153 -8.92 -14.19 0.35
CA VAL A 153 -10.31 -14.35 -0.10
C VAL A 153 -10.35 -15.07 -1.45
N GLY A 154 -11.46 -15.76 -1.69
CA GLY A 154 -11.82 -16.32 -2.99
C GLY A 154 -13.04 -15.59 -3.56
N LEU A 155 -12.90 -15.04 -4.77
CA LEU A 155 -13.97 -14.36 -5.51
C LEU A 155 -14.43 -15.28 -6.65
N HIS A 156 -15.65 -15.79 -6.55
CA HIS A 156 -16.22 -16.76 -7.50
C HIS A 156 -17.54 -16.24 -8.07
N ALA A 157 -17.59 -16.05 -9.39
CA ALA A 157 -18.77 -15.65 -10.14
C ALA A 157 -18.67 -16.15 -11.61
N PRO A 158 -19.75 -16.13 -12.40
CA PRO A 158 -19.66 -16.47 -13.83
C PRO A 158 -18.59 -15.61 -14.54
N GLY A 159 -17.53 -16.26 -15.04
CA GLY A 159 -16.41 -15.60 -15.70
C GLY A 159 -15.33 -15.03 -14.77
N LEU A 160 -15.45 -15.17 -13.45
CA LEU A 160 -14.47 -14.73 -12.47
C LEU A 160 -14.21 -15.83 -11.43
N ASP A 161 -12.97 -16.29 -11.35
CA ASP A 161 -12.53 -17.26 -10.35
C ASP A 161 -11.12 -16.87 -9.91
N LEU A 162 -11.01 -16.24 -8.73
CA LEU A 162 -9.77 -15.59 -8.29
C LEU A 162 -9.56 -15.82 -6.80
N VAL A 163 -8.35 -16.23 -6.41
CA VAL A 163 -7.96 -16.41 -5.01
C VAL A 163 -6.73 -15.57 -4.73
N GLY A 164 -6.72 -14.89 -3.59
CA GLY A 164 -5.58 -14.05 -3.21
C GLY A 164 -5.88 -13.12 -2.05
N GLY A 165 -4.97 -12.20 -1.80
CA GLY A 165 -5.09 -11.17 -0.77
C GLY A 165 -5.34 -9.78 -1.35
N GLY A 166 -6.17 -9.00 -0.67
CA GLY A 166 -6.33 -7.56 -0.87
C GLY A 166 -5.82 -6.76 0.33
N GLU A 167 -5.80 -5.44 0.20
CA GLU A 167 -5.61 -4.51 1.34
C GLU A 167 -6.96 -3.87 1.70
N PRO A 168 -7.21 -3.47 2.96
CA PRO A 168 -8.54 -3.02 3.39
C PRO A 168 -8.95 -1.70 2.73
N MET A 169 -7.99 -1.01 2.11
CA MET A 169 -8.17 0.23 1.37
C MET A 169 -8.17 0.03 -0.16
N GLN A 170 -8.11 -1.20 -0.67
CA GLN A 170 -8.20 -1.47 -2.10
C GLN A 170 -9.30 -2.49 -2.40
N PRO A 171 -10.20 -2.23 -3.36
CA PRO A 171 -11.23 -3.19 -3.70
C PRO A 171 -10.61 -4.38 -4.44
N GLY A 172 -10.96 -5.60 -4.01
CA GLY A 172 -10.59 -6.84 -4.69
C GLY A 172 -9.29 -7.48 -4.20
N ILE A 173 -8.60 -8.17 -5.12
CA ILE A 173 -7.39 -8.95 -4.85
C ILE A 173 -6.21 -8.27 -5.54
N SER A 174 -5.19 -7.86 -4.79
CA SER A 174 -3.98 -7.20 -5.29
C SER A 174 -2.80 -8.16 -5.47
N ILE A 175 -2.85 -9.34 -4.83
CA ILE A 175 -1.87 -10.43 -4.97
C ILE A 175 -2.63 -11.74 -5.02
N GLY A 176 -2.45 -12.54 -6.07
CA GLY A 176 -3.21 -13.77 -6.19
C GLY A 176 -3.00 -14.49 -7.50
N HIS A 177 -3.91 -15.42 -7.77
CA HIS A 177 -3.92 -16.17 -9.01
C HIS A 177 -5.32 -16.68 -9.33
N ASN A 178 -5.49 -17.08 -10.59
CA ASN A 178 -6.62 -17.86 -11.07
C ASN A 178 -6.11 -19.13 -11.76
N GLY A 179 -6.97 -19.82 -12.49
CA GLY A 179 -6.61 -21.04 -13.23
C GLY A 179 -5.63 -20.83 -14.40
N THR A 180 -5.33 -19.59 -14.80
CA THR A 180 -4.54 -19.27 -16.00
C THR A 180 -3.41 -18.26 -15.80
N ALA A 181 -3.42 -17.45 -14.75
CA ALA A 181 -2.45 -16.41 -14.47
C ALA A 181 -2.26 -16.21 -12.95
N ALA A 182 -1.09 -15.71 -12.58
CA ALA A 182 -0.76 -15.27 -11.23
C ALA A 182 -0.11 -13.89 -11.28
N PHE A 183 -0.35 -13.08 -10.25
CA PHE A 183 0.20 -11.73 -10.11
C PHE A 183 0.53 -11.46 -8.66
N GLY A 184 1.51 -10.59 -8.46
CA GLY A 184 1.93 -10.14 -7.15
C GLY A 184 2.53 -8.74 -7.24
N LEU A 185 2.90 -8.21 -6.10
CA LEU A 185 3.44 -6.86 -5.98
C LEU A 185 4.69 -6.87 -5.12
N THR A 186 5.52 -5.86 -5.33
CA THR A 186 6.69 -5.58 -4.51
C THR A 186 6.84 -4.07 -4.38
N ILE A 187 7.55 -3.63 -3.34
CA ILE A 187 7.87 -2.21 -3.20
C ILE A 187 8.75 -1.77 -4.36
N PHE A 188 8.40 -0.61 -4.92
CA PHE A 188 9.18 0.10 -5.92
C PHE A 188 9.51 1.48 -5.34
N PRO A 189 10.66 1.64 -4.66
CA PRO A 189 11.05 2.91 -4.06
C PRO A 189 11.54 3.87 -5.15
N ALA A 190 10.59 4.43 -5.88
CA ALA A 190 10.83 5.50 -6.84
C ALA A 190 10.42 6.84 -6.23
N ASP A 191 11.01 7.91 -6.77
CA ASP A 191 10.52 9.27 -6.54
C ASP A 191 9.14 9.42 -7.19
N GLN A 192 8.10 9.67 -6.38
CA GLN A 192 6.69 9.63 -6.80
C GLN A 192 5.88 10.84 -6.31
N GLU A 193 6.51 11.69 -5.51
CA GLU A 193 5.93 12.89 -4.94
C GLU A 193 6.89 14.03 -5.28
N ASP A 194 6.36 15.15 -5.79
CA ASP A 194 7.10 16.39 -5.99
C ASP A 194 6.27 17.52 -5.38
N PRO A 195 6.82 18.30 -4.43
CA PRO A 195 6.14 19.44 -3.85
C PRO A 195 6.29 20.67 -4.75
N VAL A 196 5.70 20.61 -5.95
CA VAL A 196 5.58 21.67 -6.98
C VAL A 196 6.88 22.27 -7.52
#